data_AF-A0A928V419-F1
#
_entry.id   AF-A0A928V419-F1
#
_cell.length_a   1.000
_cell.length_b   1.000
_cell.length_c   1.000
_cell.angle_alpha   90.00
_cell.angle_beta   90.00
_cell.angle_gamma   90.00
#
_symmetry.space_group_name_H-M   'P 1'
#
loop_
_entity.id
_entity.type
_entity.pdbx_description
1 polymer ?
#
loop_
_entity_poly.entity_id
_entity_poly.type
_entity_poly.pdbx_seq_one_letter_code
_entity_poly.pdbx_strand_id
1 'polypeptide(L)'
;MDSGMWLILLIVGVIAMIFGPIMMLQPNSSQRRQEKLRSHALTTGFRVAMRPLSKAVKGLEVGTMIPVYTFLQQRDAEKFGGWFLQRSDYAHESHLLDYWEWQDRIKAGAEDLQWLTRILPEVPGSVVAIAASAQGIHWYWMESGGEDTLAKLKALSQGLPS
;
A
#
# COMPACT_ATOMS: atom_id res chain seq x y z
N MET A 1 -16.47 -9.66 -56.66
CA MET A 1 -16.15 -8.99 -55.39
C MET A 1 -16.40 -7.52 -55.61
N ASP A 2 -17.53 -7.04 -55.13
CA ASP A 2 -18.11 -5.77 -55.55
C ASP A 2 -17.42 -4.62 -54.81
N SER A 3 -17.28 -3.45 -55.44
CA SER A 3 -16.58 -2.29 -54.86
C SER A 3 -17.12 -1.87 -53.48
N GLY A 4 -18.40 -2.14 -53.21
CA GLY A 4 -19.01 -1.93 -51.89
C GLY A 4 -18.43 -2.82 -50.78
N MET A 5 -18.02 -4.05 -51.10
CA MET A 5 -17.45 -4.97 -50.10
C MET A 5 -16.03 -4.58 -49.68
N TRP A 6 -15.24 -4.04 -50.62
CA TRP A 6 -13.91 -3.48 -50.31
C TRP A 6 -13.99 -2.26 -49.40
N LEU A 7 -14.97 -1.38 -49.62
CA LEU A 7 -15.19 -0.21 -48.78
C LEU A 7 -15.58 -0.61 -47.34
N ILE A 8 -16.47 -1.60 -47.19
CA ILE A 8 -16.89 -2.10 -45.88
C ILE A 8 -15.70 -2.71 -45.11
N LEU A 9 -14.88 -3.53 -45.77
CA LEU A 9 -13.69 -4.13 -45.14
C LEU A 9 -12.68 -3.07 -44.69
N LEU A 10 -12.48 -2.02 -45.51
CA LEU A 10 -11.60 -0.90 -45.15
C LEU A 10 -12.13 -0.15 -43.93
N ILE A 11 -13.43 0.16 -43.88
CA ILE A 11 -14.06 0.85 -42.75
C ILE A 11 -13.95 0.02 -41.47
N VAL A 12 -14.26 -1.28 -41.52
CA VAL A 12 -14.15 -2.18 -40.35
C VAL A 12 -12.70 -2.28 -39.87
N GLY A 13 -11.73 -2.35 -40.80
CA GLY A 13 -10.30 -2.37 -40.46
C GLY A 13 -9.84 -1.11 -39.72
N VAL A 14 -10.28 0.07 -40.16
CA VAL A 14 -9.96 1.36 -39.51
C VAL A 14 -10.60 1.44 -38.12
N ILE A 15 -11.87 1.03 -37.99
CA ILE A 15 -12.55 0.97 -36.68
C ILE A 15 -11.81 0.03 -35.74
N ALA A 16 -11.46 -1.19 -36.19
CA ALA A 16 -10.74 -2.16 -35.38
C ALA A 16 -9.37 -1.65 -34.91
N MET A 17 -8.64 -0.92 -35.76
CA MET A 17 -7.33 -0.36 -35.44
C MET A 17 -7.41 0.75 -34.36
N ILE A 18 -8.51 1.50 -34.31
CA ILE A 18 -8.73 2.55 -33.31
C ILE A 18 -9.27 1.97 -32.00
N PHE A 19 -10.26 1.08 -32.07
CA PHE A 19 -10.95 0.56 -30.88
C PHE A 19 -10.16 -0.55 -30.16
N GLY A 20 -9.30 -1.29 -30.87
CA GLY A 20 -8.47 -2.35 -30.29
C GLY A 20 -7.59 -1.86 -29.12
N PRO A 21 -6.76 -0.81 -29.32
CA PRO A 21 -5.93 -0.26 -28.24
C PRO A 21 -6.74 0.31 -27.06
N ILE A 22 -7.91 0.89 -27.32
CA ILE A 22 -8.75 1.51 -26.27
C ILE A 22 -9.34 0.44 -25.35
N MET A 23 -9.76 -0.71 -25.88
CA MET A 23 -10.27 -1.81 -25.05
C MET A 23 -9.17 -2.45 -24.18
N MET A 24 -7.91 -2.42 -24.61
CA MET A 24 -6.78 -2.89 -23.79
C MET A 24 -6.45 -1.96 -22.61
N LEU A 25 -6.84 -0.68 -22.70
CA LEU A 25 -6.57 0.32 -21.66
C LEU A 25 -7.68 0.44 -20.61
N GLN A 26 -8.82 -0.24 -20.79
CA GLN A 26 -9.93 -0.11 -19.85
C GLN A 26 -9.55 -0.74 -18.49
N PRO A 27 -9.54 0.03 -17.40
CA PRO A 27 -9.22 -0.52 -16.09
C PRO A 27 -10.32 -1.49 -15.65
N ASN A 28 -9.91 -2.63 -15.11
CA ASN A 28 -10.83 -3.64 -14.61
C ASN A 28 -11.57 -3.13 -13.35
N SER A 29 -12.65 -3.82 -12.96
CA SER A 29 -13.46 -3.42 -11.81
C SER A 29 -12.66 -3.32 -10.50
N SER A 30 -11.65 -4.16 -10.32
CA SER A 30 -10.77 -4.13 -9.15
C SER A 30 -9.90 -2.87 -9.11
N GLN A 31 -9.29 -2.50 -10.24
CA GLN A 31 -8.47 -1.30 -10.39
C GLN A 31 -9.29 -0.03 -10.09
N ARG A 32 -10.53 0.05 -10.62
CA ARG A 32 -11.43 1.18 -10.32
C ARG A 32 -11.76 1.29 -8.83
N ARG A 33 -11.99 0.16 -8.14
CA ARG A 33 -12.23 0.17 -6.69
C ARG A 33 -10.99 0.63 -5.92
N GLN A 34 -9.79 0.15 -6.29
CA GLN A 34 -8.54 0.56 -5.66
C GLN A 34 -8.27 2.05 -5.87
N GLU A 35 -8.50 2.56 -7.08
CA GLU A 35 -8.35 3.98 -7.38
C GLU A 35 -9.29 4.83 -6.52
N LYS A 36 -10.58 4.46 -6.44
CA LYS A 36 -11.55 5.14 -5.57
C LYS A 36 -11.11 5.13 -4.09
N LEU A 37 -10.62 3.99 -3.60
CA LEU A 37 -10.12 3.86 -2.23
C LEU A 37 -8.91 4.79 -1.98
N ARG A 38 -7.96 4.83 -2.91
CA ARG A 38 -6.78 5.70 -2.81
C ARG A 38 -7.15 7.18 -2.90
N SER A 39 -8.08 7.55 -3.78
CA SER A 39 -8.64 8.91 -3.84
C SER A 39 -9.31 9.30 -2.53
N HIS A 40 -10.11 8.40 -1.94
CA HIS A 40 -10.70 8.64 -0.63
C HIS A 40 -9.62 8.82 0.45
N ALA A 41 -8.58 7.98 0.45
CA ALA A 41 -7.47 8.11 1.39
C ALA A 41 -6.80 9.49 1.37
N LEU A 42 -6.59 10.07 0.18
CA LEU A 42 -6.08 11.44 0.04
C LEU A 42 -6.96 12.46 0.76
N THR A 43 -8.28 12.36 0.65
CA THR A 43 -9.22 13.27 1.34
C THR A 43 -9.23 13.08 2.87
N THR A 44 -8.78 11.93 3.36
CA THR A 44 -8.79 11.61 4.79
C THR A 44 -7.48 11.90 5.51
N GLY A 45 -6.46 12.42 4.80
CA GLY A 45 -5.17 12.83 5.35
C GLY A 45 -4.00 11.90 5.03
N PHE A 46 -4.22 10.84 4.25
CA PHE A 46 -3.13 9.97 3.78
C PHE A 46 -2.50 10.49 2.49
N ARG A 47 -1.23 10.16 2.28
CA ARG A 47 -0.62 10.10 0.94
C ARG A 47 -0.47 8.65 0.54
N VAL A 48 -0.69 8.32 -0.72
CA VAL A 48 -0.52 6.96 -1.21
C VAL A 48 0.58 6.91 -2.27
N ALA A 49 1.51 5.98 -2.13
CA ALA A 49 2.55 5.72 -3.12
C ALA A 49 2.79 4.23 -3.28
N MET A 50 3.06 3.77 -4.49
CA MET A 50 3.49 2.38 -4.72
C MET A 50 4.98 2.25 -4.41
N ARG A 51 5.36 1.27 -3.59
CA ARG A 51 6.76 0.99 -3.25
C ARG A 51 7.06 -0.50 -3.43
N PRO A 52 8.28 -0.88 -3.87
CA PRO A 52 8.68 -2.28 -3.89
C PRO A 52 8.92 -2.78 -2.45
N LEU A 53 8.54 -4.02 -2.17
CA LEU A 53 8.96 -4.70 -0.96
C LEU A 53 10.45 -5.02 -1.00
N SER A 54 11.16 -4.73 0.09
CA SER A 54 12.59 -5.05 0.25
C SER A 54 12.83 -6.50 0.67
N LYS A 55 11.84 -7.16 1.29
CA LYS A 55 11.85 -8.59 1.65
C LYS A 55 10.51 -9.24 1.33
N ALA A 56 10.53 -10.55 1.13
CA ALA A 56 9.33 -11.33 0.90
C ALA A 56 8.44 -11.37 2.15
N VAL A 57 7.10 -11.32 1.97
CA VAL A 57 6.09 -11.38 3.04
C VAL A 57 4.80 -11.98 2.52
N LYS A 58 4.18 -12.90 3.26
CA LYS A 58 2.83 -13.43 2.99
C LYS A 58 2.65 -13.91 1.56
N GLY A 59 3.64 -14.65 1.06
CA GLY A 59 3.66 -15.14 -0.31
C GLY A 59 3.89 -14.06 -1.38
N LEU A 60 4.20 -12.81 -1.00
CA LEU A 60 4.67 -11.77 -1.90
C LEU A 60 6.19 -11.83 -2.01
N GLU A 61 6.68 -11.76 -3.24
CA GLU A 61 8.11 -11.78 -3.54
C GLU A 61 8.76 -10.40 -3.36
N VAL A 62 10.09 -10.40 -3.21
CA VAL A 62 10.90 -9.17 -3.21
C VAL A 62 10.65 -8.40 -4.51
N GLY A 63 10.52 -7.08 -4.41
CA GLY A 63 10.24 -6.21 -5.56
C GLY A 63 8.76 -6.07 -5.90
N THR A 64 7.87 -6.84 -5.28
CA THR A 64 6.42 -6.67 -5.46
C THR A 64 6.01 -5.25 -5.07
N MET A 65 5.33 -4.55 -5.98
CA MET A 65 4.84 -3.20 -5.75
C MET A 65 3.60 -3.23 -4.87
N ILE A 66 3.68 -2.61 -3.69
CA ILE A 66 2.59 -2.52 -2.72
C ILE A 66 2.26 -1.05 -2.43
N PRO A 67 0.96 -0.70 -2.27
CA PRO A 67 0.60 0.66 -1.88
C PRO A 67 0.97 0.92 -0.43
N VAL A 68 1.60 2.07 -0.22
CA VAL A 68 2.04 2.57 1.07
C VAL A 68 1.23 3.81 1.41
N TYR A 69 0.44 3.69 2.47
CA TYR A 69 -0.41 4.76 2.98
C TYR A 69 0.35 5.51 4.07
N THR A 70 0.73 6.75 3.77
CA THR A 70 1.49 7.60 4.68
C THR A 70 0.57 8.57 5.39
N PHE A 71 0.43 8.45 6.70
CA PHE A 71 -0.22 9.46 7.52
C PHE A 71 0.83 10.48 7.94
N LEU A 72 0.65 11.73 7.51
CA LEU A 72 1.65 12.77 7.69
C LEU A 72 1.70 13.25 9.15
N GLN A 73 2.87 13.18 9.73
CA GLN A 73 3.19 13.77 11.02
C GLN A 73 4.66 14.18 10.98
N GLN A 74 4.91 15.48 10.93
CA GLN A 74 6.27 15.99 10.87
C GLN A 74 6.98 15.71 12.18
N ARG A 75 8.09 14.98 12.10
CA ARG A 75 9.03 14.76 13.19
C ARG A 75 10.35 15.43 12.84
N ASP A 76 11.13 15.74 13.87
CA ASP A 76 12.48 16.30 13.72
C ASP A 76 13.37 15.27 13.01
N ALA A 77 13.71 15.54 11.75
CA ALA A 77 14.48 14.62 10.90
C ALA A 77 15.91 14.42 11.39
N GLU A 78 16.46 15.36 12.16
CA GLU A 78 17.81 15.24 12.72
C GLU A 78 17.84 14.27 13.91
N LYS A 79 16.71 14.15 14.62
CA LYS A 79 16.59 13.30 15.82
C LYS A 79 15.96 11.95 15.53
N PHE A 80 15.13 11.87 14.50
CA PHE A 80 14.34 10.68 14.21
C PHE A 80 14.93 9.85 13.07
N GLY A 81 15.66 8.79 13.42
CA GLY A 81 16.31 7.88 12.48
C GLY A 81 15.36 6.95 11.70
N GLY A 82 14.06 6.98 12.02
CA GLY A 82 13.08 6.08 11.42
C GLY A 82 13.22 4.62 11.87
N TRP A 83 12.22 3.82 11.54
CA TRP A 83 12.24 2.38 11.78
C TRP A 83 11.30 1.66 10.80
N PHE A 84 11.54 0.37 10.61
CA PHE A 84 10.74 -0.47 9.72
C PHE A 84 10.44 -1.81 10.41
N LEU A 85 9.16 -2.11 10.55
CA LEU A 85 8.63 -3.32 11.14
C LEU A 85 7.83 -4.09 10.09
N GLN A 86 8.19 -5.35 9.87
CA GLN A 86 7.54 -6.20 8.88
C GLN A 86 6.85 -7.36 9.55
N ARG A 87 5.70 -7.78 9.02
CA ARG A 87 5.03 -8.99 9.46
C ARG A 87 5.70 -10.21 8.83
N SER A 88 6.06 -11.19 9.64
CA SER A 88 6.67 -12.47 9.25
C SER A 88 5.61 -13.56 9.15
N ASP A 89 5.84 -14.54 8.27
CA ASP A 89 5.01 -15.74 8.15
C ASP A 89 5.46 -16.86 9.10
N TYR A 90 6.64 -16.76 9.70
CA TYR A 90 7.25 -17.77 10.55
C TYR A 90 7.59 -17.23 11.94
N ALA A 91 7.25 -17.99 12.98
CA ALA A 91 7.64 -17.69 14.36
C ALA A 91 9.11 -18.09 14.60
N HIS A 92 9.97 -17.11 14.87
CA HIS A 92 11.35 -17.28 15.35
C HIS A 92 11.55 -16.44 16.62
N GLU A 93 12.53 -16.78 17.47
CA GLU A 93 12.63 -16.26 18.84
C GLU A 93 12.96 -14.75 18.98
N SER A 94 13.01 -13.96 17.89
CA SER A 94 13.37 -12.54 17.90
C SER A 94 12.20 -11.58 17.63
N HIS A 95 10.96 -12.00 17.88
CA HIS A 95 9.75 -11.23 17.57
C HIS A 95 9.43 -10.18 18.65
N LEU A 96 9.12 -8.97 18.22
CA LEU A 96 8.69 -7.88 19.11
C LEU A 96 7.28 -8.16 19.69
N LEU A 97 6.45 -8.89 18.93
CA LEU A 97 5.10 -9.38 19.26
C LEU A 97 4.66 -10.40 18.19
N ASP A 98 4.86 -11.70 18.47
CA ASP A 98 4.53 -12.91 17.68
C ASP A 98 5.01 -12.98 16.22
N TYR A 99 4.57 -12.05 15.38
CA TYR A 99 4.76 -12.08 13.93
C TYR A 99 5.40 -10.80 13.40
N TRP A 100 5.94 -9.93 14.25
CA TRP A 100 6.51 -8.65 13.83
C TRP A 100 8.02 -8.61 14.06
N GLU A 101 8.75 -8.38 12.98
CA GLU A 101 10.21 -8.35 12.92
C GLU A 101 10.73 -6.98 12.49
N TRP A 102 11.78 -6.51 13.16
CA TRP A 102 12.52 -5.32 12.72
C TRP A 102 13.35 -5.64 11.48
N GLN A 103 13.22 -4.83 10.44
CA GLN A 103 14.00 -5.00 9.21
C GLN A 103 15.39 -4.37 9.31
N ASP A 104 15.46 -3.20 9.94
CA ASP A 104 16.69 -2.43 10.08
C ASP A 104 17.34 -2.66 11.45
N ARG A 105 18.63 -2.30 11.55
CA ARG A 105 19.32 -2.26 12.85
C ARG A 105 18.74 -1.21 13.78
N ILE A 106 18.07 -0.19 13.22
CA ILE A 106 17.45 0.90 13.95
C ILE A 106 16.06 0.43 14.41
N LYS A 107 15.90 0.30 15.72
CA LYS A 107 14.64 -0.05 16.37
C LYS A 107 13.91 1.22 16.81
N ALA A 108 12.60 1.12 17.00
CA ALA A 108 11.83 2.18 17.62
C ALA A 108 12.40 2.59 18.98
N GLY A 109 12.40 3.91 19.26
CA GLY A 109 12.64 4.44 20.59
C GLY A 109 11.54 4.04 21.58
N ALA A 110 11.71 4.37 22.86
CA ALA A 110 10.82 3.91 23.93
C ALA A 110 9.35 4.31 23.72
N GLU A 111 9.09 5.55 23.28
CA GLU A 111 7.72 6.05 23.05
C GLU A 111 7.03 5.34 21.89
N ASP A 112 7.73 5.23 20.76
CA ASP A 112 7.24 4.52 19.57
C ASP A 112 7.02 3.03 19.87
N LEU A 113 7.90 2.43 20.66
CA LEU A 113 7.77 1.04 21.08
C LEU A 113 6.52 0.84 21.94
N GLN A 114 6.27 1.73 22.91
CA GLN A 114 5.07 1.67 23.75
C GLN A 114 3.79 1.84 22.92
N TRP A 115 3.81 2.76 21.96
CA TRP A 115 2.71 2.95 21.02
C TRP A 115 2.49 1.71 20.14
N LEU A 116 3.57 1.14 19.58
CA LEU A 116 3.53 -0.10 18.78
C LEU A 116 2.93 -1.26 19.58
N THR A 117 3.39 -1.50 20.81
CA THR A 117 2.86 -2.57 21.66
C THR A 117 1.34 -2.46 21.86
N ARG A 118 0.79 -1.24 21.90
CA ARG A 118 -0.65 -1.01 22.02
C ARG A 118 -1.40 -1.33 20.72
N ILE A 119 -0.90 -0.88 19.58
CA ILE A 119 -1.66 -0.95 18.32
C ILE A 119 -1.50 -2.29 17.58
N LEU A 120 -0.35 -2.95 17.71
CA LEU A 120 0.00 -4.10 16.87
C LEU A 120 -1.05 -5.24 16.94
N PRO A 121 -1.69 -5.53 18.09
CA PRO A 121 -2.79 -6.50 18.16
C PRO A 121 -4.02 -6.09 17.32
N GLU A 122 -4.24 -4.81 17.10
CA GLU A 122 -5.37 -4.28 16.34
C GLU A 122 -5.07 -4.14 14.85
N VAL A 123 -3.81 -4.25 14.44
CA VAL A 123 -3.41 -4.04 13.04
C VAL A 123 -4.01 -5.14 12.15
N PRO A 124 -4.79 -4.76 11.11
CA PRO A 124 -5.40 -5.70 10.17
C PRO A 124 -4.40 -6.69 9.57
N GLY A 125 -4.84 -7.93 9.34
CA GLY A 125 -4.00 -8.98 8.74
C GLY A 125 -3.53 -8.66 7.31
N SER A 126 -4.22 -7.75 6.62
CA SER A 126 -3.86 -7.22 5.29
C SER A 126 -2.69 -6.24 5.29
N VAL A 127 -2.27 -5.76 6.46
CA VAL A 127 -1.07 -4.94 6.63
C VAL A 127 0.13 -5.85 6.82
N VAL A 128 1.11 -5.68 5.92
CA VAL A 128 2.30 -6.52 5.84
C VAL A 128 3.54 -5.85 6.42
N ALA A 129 3.56 -4.52 6.51
CA ALA A 129 4.63 -3.78 7.15
C ALA A 129 4.13 -2.42 7.65
N ILE A 130 4.85 -1.88 8.63
CA ILE A 130 4.67 -0.56 9.23
C ILE A 130 6.05 0.07 9.30
N ALA A 131 6.18 1.31 8.88
CA ALA A 131 7.42 2.04 9.04
C ALA A 131 7.13 3.45 9.54
N ALA A 132 8.08 4.06 10.22
CA ALA A 132 8.04 5.48 10.54
C ALA A 132 9.28 6.17 9.96
N SER A 133 9.08 7.38 9.47
CA SER A 133 10.14 8.30 9.07
C SER A 133 9.85 9.70 9.62
N ALA A 134 10.74 10.66 9.34
CA ALA A 134 10.50 12.06 9.69
C ALA A 134 9.22 12.65 9.07
N GLN A 135 8.65 12.00 8.04
CA GLN A 135 7.41 12.44 7.39
C GLN A 135 6.14 11.93 8.09
N GLY A 136 6.27 10.92 8.96
CA GLY A 136 5.16 10.29 9.65
C GLY A 136 5.20 8.77 9.53
N ILE A 137 4.02 8.16 9.59
CA ILE A 137 3.87 6.70 9.57
C ILE A 137 3.41 6.17 8.23
N HIS A 138 3.95 5.03 7.84
CA HIS A 138 3.77 4.35 6.58
C HIS A 138 3.15 2.98 6.81
N TRP A 139 1.99 2.73 6.21
CA TRP A 139 1.29 1.45 6.25
C TRP A 139 1.40 0.75 4.91
N TYR A 140 2.08 -0.39 4.89
CA TYR A 140 2.17 -1.26 3.72
C TYR A 140 0.97 -2.19 3.74
N TRP A 141 -0.04 -1.91 2.92
CA TRP A 141 -1.35 -2.53 3.01
C TRP A 141 -1.77 -3.13 1.67
N MET A 142 -2.25 -4.38 1.69
CA MET A 142 -2.75 -5.07 0.49
C MET A 142 -4.14 -4.60 0.04
N GLU A 143 -4.68 -3.52 0.61
CA GLU A 143 -5.98 -2.91 0.28
C GLU A 143 -7.21 -3.81 0.52
N SER A 144 -7.02 -4.97 1.14
CA SER A 144 -8.13 -5.81 1.61
C SER A 144 -8.85 -5.14 2.80
N GLY A 145 -10.18 -5.20 2.78
CA GLY A 145 -11.04 -4.59 3.81
C GLY A 145 -11.50 -3.15 3.51
N GLY A 146 -11.01 -2.53 2.43
CA GLY A 146 -11.57 -1.29 1.87
C GLY A 146 -11.62 -0.11 2.86
N GLU A 147 -12.67 0.70 2.75
CA GLU A 147 -12.82 1.96 3.51
C GLU A 147 -12.84 1.75 5.03
N ASP A 148 -13.42 0.66 5.53
CA ASP A 148 -13.44 0.36 6.97
C ASP A 148 -12.02 0.15 7.52
N THR A 149 -11.19 -0.55 6.75
CA THR A 149 -9.79 -0.77 7.11
C THR A 149 -9.00 0.53 7.04
N LEU A 150 -9.23 1.36 6.03
CA LEU A 150 -8.62 2.69 5.93
C LEU A 150 -8.99 3.58 7.14
N ALA A 151 -10.25 3.59 7.54
CA ALA A 151 -10.71 4.33 8.72
C ALA A 151 -10.02 3.82 9.99
N LYS A 152 -9.84 2.51 10.13
CA LYS A 152 -9.09 1.90 11.24
C LYS A 152 -7.62 2.33 11.23
N LEU A 153 -6.93 2.28 10.08
CA LEU A 153 -5.54 2.72 9.95
C LEU A 153 -5.38 4.20 10.33
N LYS A 154 -6.35 5.03 9.99
CA LYS A 154 -6.37 6.44 10.41
C LYS A 154 -6.41 6.55 11.93
N ALA A 155 -7.34 5.86 12.59
CA ALA A 155 -7.49 5.89 14.04
C ALA A 155 -6.20 5.42 14.74
N LEU A 156 -5.58 4.35 14.26
CA LEU A 156 -4.30 3.86 14.81
C LEU A 156 -3.15 4.87 14.64
N SER A 157 -3.14 5.63 13.53
CA SER A 157 -2.10 6.62 13.23
C SER A 157 -2.18 7.87 14.12
N GLN A 158 -3.35 8.23 14.63
CA GLN A 158 -3.54 9.44 15.44
C GLN A 158 -2.88 9.38 16.83
N GLY A 159 -2.50 8.20 17.30
CA GLY A 159 -1.82 8.01 18.59
C GLY A 159 -0.29 8.05 18.52
N LEU A 160 0.28 8.26 17.33
CA LEU A 160 1.73 8.20 17.12
C LEU A 160 2.43 9.36 17.87
N PRO A 161 3.48 9.09 18.67
CA PRO A 161 4.24 10.12 19.38
C PRO A 161 4.82 11.20 18.43
N SER A 162 5.11 12.39 18.93
CA SER A 162 5.72 13.48 18.14
C SER A 162 7.25 13.40 18.15
#